data_AF-A0A538S4D3-F1
#
_entry.id   AF-A0A538S4D3-F1
#
_cell.length_a   1.000
_cell.length_b   1.000
_cell.length_c   1.000
_cell.angle_alpha   90.00
_cell.angle_beta   90.00
_cell.angle_gamma   90.00
#
_symmetry.space_group_name_H-M   'P 1'
#
loop_
_entity.id
_entity.type
_entity.pdbx_description
1 polymer ?
#
loop_
_entity_poly.entity_id
_entity_poly.type
_entity_poly.pdbx_seq_one_letter_code
_entity_poly.pdbx_strand_id
1 'polypeptide(L)'
;MNKQLVEVVLPRLARTLYHELERYRSGKLDEDEFSTCFENLLQRQHRWLMARGVPEMRAALAIHGAVLVLSMPGLRAEAAEEGLPLEVMEQRAIREAATDVASNFGVPPVKAMRILSKIVARYGD
;
A
#
# COMPACT_ATOMS: atom_id res chain seq x y z
N MET A 1 -2.91 -0.23 17.67
CA MET A 1 -2.21 0.99 17.23
C MET A 1 -2.12 1.17 15.71
N ASN A 2 -1.98 0.13 14.86
CA ASN A 2 -1.93 0.36 13.40
C ASN A 2 -3.26 0.80 12.77
N LYS A 3 -4.39 0.45 13.40
CA LYS A 3 -5.75 0.79 12.96
C LYS A 3 -5.93 2.28 12.66
N GLN A 4 -5.65 3.13 13.66
CA GLN A 4 -5.80 4.58 13.55
C GLN A 4 -4.88 5.19 12.49
N LEU A 5 -3.67 4.63 12.30
CA LEU A 5 -2.75 5.11 11.27
C LEU A 5 -3.26 4.79 9.87
N VAL A 6 -3.72 3.56 9.65
CA VAL A 6 -4.30 3.15 8.36
C VAL A 6 -5.56 3.98 8.04
N GLU A 7 -6.42 4.25 9.02
CA GLU A 7 -7.61 5.12 8.85
C GLU A 7 -7.27 6.56 8.48
N VAL A 8 -6.09 7.04 8.85
CA VAL A 8 -5.60 8.37 8.46
C VAL A 8 -4.91 8.33 7.10
N VAL A 9 -4.14 7.28 6.82
CA VAL A 9 -3.36 7.14 5.58
C VAL A 9 -4.24 6.79 4.40
N LEU A 10 -5.20 5.87 4.54
CA LEU A 10 -6.06 5.39 3.46
C LEU A 10 -6.78 6.53 2.73
N PRO A 11 -7.55 7.42 3.40
CA PRO A 11 -8.24 8.50 2.68
C PRO A 11 -7.28 9.47 1.98
N ARG A 12 -6.11 9.73 2.59
CA ARG A 12 -5.09 10.63 2.05
C ARG A 12 -4.42 10.05 0.81
N LEU A 13 -4.14 8.74 0.80
CA LEU A 13 -3.62 8.05 -0.37
C LEU A 13 -4.69 7.89 -1.45
N ALA A 14 -5.87 7.39 -1.10
CA ALA A 14 -6.95 7.09 -2.03
C ALA A 14 -7.30 8.28 -2.91
N ARG A 15 -7.52 9.45 -2.31
CA ARG A 15 -7.94 10.65 -3.04
C ARG A 15 -6.90 11.11 -4.06
N THR A 16 -5.63 11.17 -3.65
CA THR A 16 -4.56 11.62 -4.55
C THR A 16 -4.25 10.56 -5.60
N LEU A 17 -4.18 9.29 -5.21
CA LEU A 17 -3.95 8.19 -6.15
C LEU A 17 -5.02 8.11 -7.22
N TYR A 18 -6.29 8.23 -6.83
CA TYR A 18 -7.42 8.25 -7.77
C TYR A 18 -7.26 9.35 -8.83
N HIS A 19 -6.89 10.56 -8.40
CA HIS A 19 -6.67 11.67 -9.32
C HIS A 19 -5.52 11.41 -10.31
N GLU A 20 -4.38 10.92 -9.83
CA GLU A 20 -3.25 10.61 -10.72
C GLU A 20 -3.57 9.42 -11.64
N LEU A 21 -4.34 8.43 -11.18
CA LEU A 21 -4.78 7.29 -11.98
C LEU A 21 -5.72 7.72 -13.11
N GLU A 22 -6.64 8.67 -12.85
CA GLU A 22 -7.47 9.26 -13.90
C GLU A 22 -6.62 9.97 -14.96
N ARG A 23 -5.59 10.72 -14.52
CA ARG A 23 -4.68 11.41 -15.42
C ARG A 23 -3.91 10.41 -16.30
N TYR A 24 -3.36 9.36 -15.70
CA TYR A 24 -2.69 8.26 -16.42
C TYR A 24 -3.63 7.59 -17.43
N ARG A 25 -4.83 7.17 -17.00
CA ARG A 25 -5.84 6.55 -17.89
C ARG A 25 -6.28 7.45 -19.05
N SER A 26 -6.25 8.77 -18.85
CA SER A 26 -6.56 9.75 -19.91
C SER A 26 -5.38 10.08 -20.82
N GLY A 27 -4.20 9.46 -20.61
CA GLY A 27 -2.97 9.73 -21.36
C GLY A 27 -2.31 11.08 -21.03
N LYS A 28 -2.73 11.73 -19.93
CA LYS A 28 -2.13 12.99 -19.44
C LYS A 28 -0.88 12.76 -18.59
N LEU A 29 -0.64 11.52 -18.21
CA LEU A 29 0.59 11.05 -17.60
C LEU A 29 0.99 9.78 -18.34
N ASP A 30 2.27 9.60 -18.58
CA ASP A 30 2.82 8.29 -18.93
C ASP A 30 3.11 7.44 -17.67
N GLU A 31 3.64 6.23 -17.88
CA GLU A 31 3.92 5.27 -16.81
C GLU A 31 5.02 5.75 -15.85
N ASP A 32 6.06 6.38 -16.37
CA ASP A 32 7.19 6.89 -15.60
C ASP A 32 6.76 8.09 -14.74
N GLU A 33 5.97 8.99 -15.32
CA GLU A 33 5.39 10.13 -14.63
C GLU A 33 4.40 9.69 -13.54
N PHE A 34 3.52 8.73 -13.83
CA PHE A 34 2.59 8.18 -12.85
C PHE A 34 3.35 7.52 -11.68
N SER A 35 4.35 6.70 -11.98
CA SER A 35 5.20 6.04 -10.98
C SER A 35 5.90 7.06 -10.09
N THR A 36 6.49 8.10 -10.69
CA THR A 36 7.12 9.21 -9.96
C THR A 36 6.12 9.95 -9.07
N CYS A 37 4.90 10.24 -9.55
CA CYS A 37 3.85 10.86 -8.76
C CYS A 37 3.43 9.99 -7.57
N PHE A 38 3.31 8.68 -7.80
CA PHE A 38 2.95 7.72 -6.77
C PHE A 38 4.02 7.63 -5.67
N GLU A 39 5.29 7.46 -6.03
CA GLU A 39 6.39 7.43 -5.06
C GLU A 39 6.46 8.72 -4.23
N ASN A 40 6.32 9.88 -4.90
CA ASN A 40 6.27 11.17 -4.22
C ASN A 40 5.12 11.26 -3.21
N LEU A 41 3.96 10.70 -3.54
CA LEU A 41 2.82 10.62 -2.61
C LEU A 41 3.16 9.77 -1.39
N LEU A 42 3.74 8.58 -1.57
CA LEU A 42 4.14 7.70 -0.48
C LEU A 42 5.17 8.38 0.43
N GLN A 43 6.20 9.00 -0.14
CA GLN A 43 7.21 9.74 0.61
C GLN A 43 6.63 10.93 1.38
N ARG A 44 5.64 11.64 0.81
CA ARG A 44 4.93 12.72 1.51
C ARG A 44 4.14 12.20 2.71
N GLN A 45 3.45 11.06 2.58
CA GLN A 45 2.74 10.47 3.72
C GLN A 45 3.71 9.99 4.80
N HIS A 46 4.84 9.38 4.39
CA HIS A 46 5.87 8.95 5.31
C HIS A 46 6.42 10.13 6.13
N ARG A 47 6.85 11.21 5.46
CA ARG A 47 7.32 12.44 6.12
C ARG A 47 6.26 13.07 7.03
N TRP A 48 4.99 13.08 6.59
CA TRP A 48 3.89 13.65 7.36
C TRP A 48 3.62 12.89 8.68
N LEU A 49 3.75 11.56 8.67
CA LEU A 49 3.64 10.70 9.85
C LEU A 49 4.83 10.90 10.79
N MET A 50 6.05 10.91 10.24
CA MET A 50 7.28 11.15 11.01
C MET A 50 7.26 12.49 11.73
N ALA A 51 6.79 13.56 11.05
CA ALA A 51 6.63 14.88 11.65
C ALA A 51 5.63 14.94 12.82
N ARG A 52 4.81 13.90 12.99
CA ARG A 52 3.85 13.74 14.11
C ARG A 52 4.34 12.77 15.19
N GLY A 53 5.61 12.38 15.13
CA GLY A 53 6.22 11.45 16.10
C GLY A 53 5.78 10.01 15.91
N VAL A 54 5.21 9.65 14.76
CA VAL A 54 4.92 8.24 14.45
C VAL A 54 6.25 7.54 14.19
N PRO A 55 6.55 6.40 14.86
CA PRO A 55 7.77 5.65 14.58
C PRO A 55 7.83 5.19 13.12
N GLU A 56 9.00 5.31 12.51
CA GLU A 56 9.24 5.07 11.09
C GLU A 56 8.70 3.73 10.60
N MET A 57 9.08 2.63 11.26
CA MET A 57 8.57 1.29 11.00
C MET A 57 7.03 1.21 11.02
N ARG A 58 6.36 1.95 11.92
CA ARG A 58 4.89 1.96 11.98
C ARG A 58 4.29 2.78 10.83
N ALA A 59 4.95 3.87 10.43
CA ALA A 59 4.56 4.64 9.27
C ALA A 59 4.66 3.81 7.99
N ALA A 60 5.78 3.10 7.78
CA ALA A 60 5.98 2.19 6.67
C ALA A 60 4.88 1.11 6.62
N LEU A 61 4.66 0.37 7.72
CA LEU A 61 3.62 -0.67 7.78
C LEU A 61 2.21 -0.13 7.46
N ALA A 62 1.88 1.08 7.91
CA ALA A 62 0.59 1.70 7.63
C ALA A 62 0.46 2.11 6.15
N ILE A 63 1.53 2.64 5.56
CA ILE A 63 1.56 3.04 4.15
C ILE A 63 1.46 1.81 3.23
N HIS A 64 2.32 0.79 3.42
CA HIS A 64 2.25 -0.43 2.63
C HIS A 64 0.90 -1.14 2.78
N GLY A 65 0.36 -1.20 4.00
CA GLY A 65 -0.97 -1.77 4.23
C GLY A 65 -2.08 -1.00 3.51
N ALA A 66 -2.01 0.33 3.50
CA ALA A 66 -2.96 1.16 2.77
C ALA A 66 -2.84 1.00 1.25
N VAL A 67 -1.62 0.90 0.72
CA VAL A 67 -1.39 0.62 -0.71
C VAL A 67 -2.00 -0.73 -1.10
N LEU A 68 -1.74 -1.80 -0.34
CA LEU A 68 -2.32 -3.13 -0.60
C LEU A 68 -3.85 -3.09 -0.67
N VAL A 69 -4.48 -2.40 0.29
CA VAL A 69 -5.93 -2.23 0.33
C VAL A 69 -6.45 -1.49 -0.91
N LEU A 70 -5.78 -0.42 -1.33
CA LEU A 70 -6.17 0.34 -2.52
C LEU A 70 -5.95 -0.45 -3.82
N SER A 71 -5.01 -1.39 -3.82
CA SER A 71 -4.73 -2.26 -4.97
C SER A 71 -5.68 -3.46 -5.10
N MET A 72 -6.55 -3.73 -4.11
CA MET A 72 -7.43 -4.90 -4.09
C MET A 72 -8.28 -5.10 -5.35
N PRO A 73 -8.91 -4.06 -5.95
CA PRO A 73 -9.63 -4.23 -7.20
C PRO A 73 -8.74 -4.71 -8.36
N GLY A 74 -7.48 -4.24 -8.41
CA GLY A 74 -6.49 -4.67 -9.39
C GLY A 74 -6.06 -6.12 -9.17
N LEU A 75 -5.76 -6.49 -7.92
CA LEU A 75 -5.42 -7.88 -7.56
C LEU A 75 -6.55 -8.86 -7.88
N ARG A 76 -7.81 -8.44 -7.74
CA ARG A 76 -8.98 -9.25 -8.11
C ARG A 76 -9.11 -9.44 -9.63
N ALA A 77 -8.80 -8.40 -10.41
CA ALA A 77 -8.77 -8.50 -11.87
C ALA A 77 -7.66 -9.45 -12.33
N GLU A 78 -6.44 -9.28 -11.81
CA GLU A 78 -5.29 -10.13 -12.11
C GLU A 78 -5.51 -11.59 -11.71
N ALA A 79 -6.08 -11.84 -10.53
CA ALA A 79 -6.45 -13.19 -10.10
C ALA A 79 -7.45 -13.87 -11.07
N ALA A 80 -8.43 -13.12 -11.57
CA ALA A 80 -9.40 -13.63 -12.55
C ALA A 80 -8.75 -13.91 -13.91
N GLU A 81 -7.83 -13.04 -14.36
CA GLU A 81 -7.08 -13.21 -15.61
C GLU A 81 -6.15 -14.43 -15.56
N GLU A 82 -5.47 -14.65 -14.43
CA GLU A 82 -4.58 -15.81 -14.23
C GLU A 82 -5.32 -17.10 -13.86
N GLY A 83 -6.62 -17.05 -13.57
CA GLY A 83 -7.39 -18.20 -13.11
C GLY A 83 -6.96 -18.70 -11.73
N LEU A 84 -6.50 -17.81 -10.86
CA LEU A 84 -6.03 -18.11 -9.51
C LEU A 84 -7.01 -17.60 -8.44
N PRO A 85 -7.07 -18.25 -7.26
CA PRO A 85 -7.79 -17.68 -6.12
C PRO A 85 -7.21 -16.32 -5.71
N LEU A 86 -8.08 -15.37 -5.36
CA LEU A 86 -7.68 -14.03 -4.93
C LEU A 86 -6.69 -14.09 -3.75
N GLU A 87 -6.91 -15.03 -2.83
CA GLU A 87 -6.07 -15.23 -1.65
C GLU A 87 -4.61 -15.55 -2.01
N VAL A 88 -4.37 -16.19 -3.17
CA VAL A 88 -3.02 -16.44 -3.68
C VAL A 88 -2.36 -15.13 -4.10
N MET A 89 -3.11 -14.25 -4.79
CA MET A 89 -2.61 -12.94 -5.21
C MET A 89 -2.38 -12.00 -4.02
N GLU A 90 -3.33 -11.93 -3.10
CA GLU A 90 -3.18 -11.18 -1.85
C GLU A 90 -1.94 -11.64 -1.07
N GLN A 91 -1.76 -12.95 -0.93
CA GLN A 91 -0.62 -13.49 -0.19
C GLN A 91 0.73 -13.18 -0.87
N ARG A 92 0.78 -13.18 -2.21
CA ARG A 92 1.97 -12.74 -2.96
C ARG A 92 2.26 -11.26 -2.69
N ALA A 93 1.26 -10.39 -2.85
CA ALA A 93 1.40 -8.95 -2.63
C ALA A 93 1.79 -8.60 -1.18
N ILE A 94 1.17 -9.26 -0.20
CA ILE A 94 1.51 -9.11 1.23
C ILE A 94 2.96 -9.54 1.49
N ARG A 95 3.39 -10.65 0.91
CA ARG A 95 4.77 -11.16 1.11
C ARG A 95 5.80 -10.20 0.54
N GLU A 96 5.54 -9.64 -0.63
CA GLU A 96 6.42 -8.65 -1.26
C GLU A 96 6.55 -7.40 -0.38
N ALA A 97 5.40 -6.82 0.00
CA ALA A 97 5.38 -5.65 0.89
C ALA A 97 6.01 -5.93 2.27
N ALA A 98 5.85 -7.14 2.81
CA ALA A 98 6.48 -7.53 4.06
C ALA A 98 8.00 -7.63 3.96
N THR A 99 8.49 -8.09 2.80
CA THR A 99 9.92 -8.21 2.52
C THR A 99 10.56 -6.83 2.41
N ASP A 100 9.91 -5.92 1.69
CA ASP A 100 10.37 -4.53 1.56
C ASP A 100 10.38 -3.78 2.90
N VAL A 101 9.35 -3.95 3.74
CA VAL A 101 9.37 -3.36 5.09
C VAL A 101 10.47 -3.99 5.96
N ALA A 102 10.69 -5.30 5.84
CA ALA A 102 11.68 -6.00 6.65
C ALA A 102 13.12 -5.58 6.31
N SER A 103 13.44 -5.46 5.02
CA SER A 103 14.78 -5.08 4.54
C SER A 103 15.14 -3.65 4.93
N ASN A 104 14.17 -2.72 4.91
CA ASN A 104 14.42 -1.31 5.15
C ASN A 104 14.30 -0.87 6.61
N PHE A 105 13.49 -1.56 7.44
CA PHE A 105 13.13 -1.09 8.79
C PHE A 105 13.49 -2.07 9.91
N GLY A 106 14.30 -3.10 9.64
CA GLY A 106 14.85 -4.01 10.64
C GLY A 106 13.79 -4.82 11.39
N VAL A 107 12.65 -5.10 10.75
CA VAL A 107 11.57 -5.93 11.32
C VAL A 107 11.64 -7.35 10.79
N PRO A 108 11.34 -8.38 11.60
CA PRO A 108 11.23 -9.74 11.10
C PRO A 108 10.15 -9.85 10.00
N PRO A 109 10.44 -10.44 8.83
CA PRO A 109 9.47 -10.57 7.73
C PRO A 109 8.12 -11.17 8.16
N VAL A 110 8.16 -12.20 9.01
CA VAL A 110 6.96 -12.86 9.56
C VAL A 110 6.10 -11.87 10.37
N LYS A 111 6.73 -10.94 11.09
CA LYS A 111 6.03 -9.92 11.87
C LYS A 111 5.40 -8.87 10.97
N ALA A 112 6.10 -8.41 9.92
CA ALA A 112 5.55 -7.50 8.93
C ALA A 112 4.36 -8.13 8.21
N MET A 113 4.54 -9.35 7.69
CA MET A 113 3.51 -10.12 7.00
C MET A 113 2.24 -10.24 7.85
N ARG A 114 2.37 -10.68 9.11
CA ARG A 114 1.23 -10.80 10.03
C ARG A 114 0.50 -9.47 10.25
N ILE A 115 1.22 -8.34 10.28
CA ILE A 115 0.59 -7.02 10.46
C ILE A 115 -0.14 -6.61 9.18
N LEU A 116 0.50 -6.79 8.02
CA LEU A 116 -0.07 -6.45 6.72
C LEU A 116 -1.30 -7.30 6.40
N SER A 117 -1.25 -8.62 6.62
CA SER A 117 -2.43 -9.50 6.45
C SER A 117 -3.62 -9.04 7.29
N LYS A 118 -3.39 -8.58 8.52
CA LYS A 118 -4.45 -8.04 9.39
C LYS A 118 -5.03 -6.71 8.90
N ILE A 119 -4.25 -5.93 8.15
CA ILE A 119 -4.73 -4.69 7.54
C ILE A 119 -5.60 -5.05 6.33
N VAL A 120 -5.09 -5.88 5.41
CA VAL A 120 -5.81 -6.32 4.21
C VAL A 120 -7.14 -6.97 4.60
N ALA A 121 -7.11 -7.97 5.49
CA ALA A 121 -8.33 -8.66 5.94
C ALA A 121 -9.35 -7.76 6.69
N ARG A 122 -8.97 -6.53 7.06
CA ARG A 122 -9.87 -5.61 7.77
C ARG A 122 -10.43 -4.52 6.86
N TYR A 123 -9.69 -4.13 5.83
CA TYR A 123 -9.97 -2.94 5.03
C TYR A 123 -10.06 -3.23 3.52
N GLY A 124 -9.72 -4.43 3.08
CA GLY A 124 -9.69 -4.84 1.67
C GLY A 124 -11.02 -5.37 1.11
N ASP A 125 -12.06 -5.43 1.94
CA ASP A 125 -13.43 -5.80 1.55
C ASP A 125 -14.18 -4.64 0.87
#